data_AF-A0AAV5QL54-F1
#
_entry.id   AF-A0AAV5QL54-F1
#
_cell.length_a   1.000
_cell.length_b   1.000
_cell.length_c   1.000
_cell.angle_alpha   90.00
_cell.angle_beta   90.00
_cell.angle_gamma   90.00
#
_symmetry.space_group_name_H-M   'P 1'
#
loop_
_entity.id
_entity.type
_entity.pdbx_description
1 polymer ?
#
loop_
_entity_poly.entity_id
_entity_poly.type
_entity_poly.pdbx_seq_one_letter_code
_entity_poly.pdbx_strand_id
1 'polypeptide(L)'
;MPVKRASKYDAEQVQEIKDWIFHVLGQDAPQGDLLDILKDGSVLCDLSNKIMPESPVAYKKNQKMPFFQMETIEKFLKKAQKIGVPANEMFSTIDLYEKKDPTQVYTGLISLSRYSNKLNDDIPTIGPKLVEKKVSNSPHKAKTNDYVYTSAEYSYIQAHKQGRGHRVASGGSDIIRGAV
;
A
#
# COMPACT_ATOMS: atom_id res chain seq x y z
N MET A 1 -13.11 -28.98 24.35
CA MET A 1 -12.59 -27.66 24.78
C MET A 1 -12.90 -26.66 23.67
N PRO A 2 -13.71 -25.61 23.87
CA PRO A 2 -13.90 -24.60 22.84
C PRO A 2 -12.61 -23.79 22.70
N VAL A 3 -12.10 -23.71 21.47
CA VAL A 3 -10.93 -22.90 21.12
C VAL A 3 -11.33 -21.44 21.32
N LYS A 4 -10.83 -20.81 22.39
CA LYS A 4 -10.89 -19.34 22.54
C LYS A 4 -10.11 -18.78 21.36
N ARG A 5 -10.82 -18.27 20.35
CA ARG A 5 -10.19 -17.52 19.26
C ARG A 5 -9.49 -16.34 19.93
N ALA A 6 -8.16 -16.31 19.86
CA ALA A 6 -7.42 -15.12 20.22
C ALA A 6 -7.98 -13.97 19.37
N SER A 7 -8.37 -12.87 19.99
CA SER A 7 -8.73 -11.65 19.28
C SER A 7 -7.58 -11.31 18.33
N LYS A 8 -7.89 -10.98 17.08
CA LYS A 8 -6.88 -10.61 16.06
C LYS A 8 -6.08 -9.37 16.48
N TYR A 9 -6.65 -8.57 17.38
CA TYR A 9 -6.07 -7.37 17.96
C TYR A 9 -5.86 -7.54 19.46
N ASP A 10 -4.66 -7.21 19.92
CA ASP A 10 -4.34 -7.11 21.35
C ASP A 10 -4.68 -5.71 21.91
N ALA A 11 -4.50 -5.54 23.22
CA ALA A 11 -4.82 -4.29 23.90
C ALA A 11 -3.93 -3.12 23.45
N GLU A 12 -2.67 -3.39 23.10
CA GLU A 12 -1.72 -2.36 22.66
C GLU A 12 -2.11 -1.82 21.29
N GLN A 13 -2.50 -2.69 20.36
CA GLN A 13 -3.00 -2.30 19.04
C GLN A 13 -4.31 -1.51 19.13
N VAL A 14 -5.23 -1.91 20.01
CA VAL A 14 -6.48 -1.15 20.23
C VAL A 14 -6.17 0.24 20.82
N GLN A 15 -5.19 0.33 21.71
CA GLN A 15 -4.74 1.60 22.25
C GLN A 15 -4.07 2.47 21.18
N GLU A 16 -3.25 1.92 20.30
CA GLU A 16 -2.64 2.64 19.18
C GLU A 16 -3.71 3.24 18.24
N ILE A 17 -4.76 2.47 17.91
CA ILE A 17 -5.88 2.97 17.11
C ILE A 17 -6.57 4.13 17.82
N LYS A 18 -6.82 3.98 19.12
CA LYS A 18 -7.45 5.02 19.94
C LYS A 18 -6.61 6.30 19.93
N ASP A 19 -5.32 6.19 20.23
CA ASP A 19 -4.40 7.33 20.28
C ASP A 19 -4.33 8.03 18.93
N TRP A 20 -4.31 7.27 17.83
CA TRP A 20 -4.34 7.84 16.48
C TRP A 20 -5.60 8.68 16.22
N ILE A 21 -6.79 8.18 16.56
CA ILE A 21 -8.06 8.90 16.37
C ILE A 21 -8.01 10.26 17.08
N PHE A 22 -7.60 10.25 18.35
CA PHE A 22 -7.61 11.44 19.19
C PHE A 22 -6.46 12.39 18.85
N HIS A 23 -5.32 11.88 18.39
CA HIS A 23 -4.25 12.69 17.82
C HIS A 23 -4.70 13.47 16.58
N VAL A 24 -5.39 12.83 15.63
CA VAL A 24 -5.91 13.50 14.42
C VAL A 24 -6.96 14.55 14.78
N LEU A 25 -7.80 14.27 15.78
CA LEU A 25 -8.79 15.22 16.29
C LEU A 25 -8.16 16.39 17.08
N GLY A 26 -6.93 16.24 17.58
CA GLY A 26 -6.30 17.21 18.48
C GLY A 26 -6.98 17.26 19.85
N GLN A 27 -7.45 16.10 20.35
CA GLN A 27 -8.18 15.95 21.60
C GLN A 27 -7.50 14.90 22.49
N ASP A 28 -7.73 14.96 23.80
CA ASP A 28 -7.29 13.91 24.71
C ASP A 28 -8.18 12.67 24.57
N ALA A 29 -7.56 11.49 24.58
CA ALA A 29 -8.28 10.23 24.52
C ALA A 29 -9.08 10.01 25.83
N PRO A 30 -10.41 9.86 25.78
CA PRO A 30 -11.22 9.61 26.96
C PRO A 30 -10.92 8.24 27.55
N GLN A 31 -11.13 8.09 28.85
CA GLN A 31 -10.98 6.79 29.52
C GLN A 31 -12.10 5.83 29.10
N GLY A 32 -11.77 4.53 28.98
CA GLY A 32 -12.73 3.48 28.65
C GLY A 32 -12.46 2.72 27.34
N ASP A 33 -13.33 1.76 27.06
CA ASP A 33 -13.29 0.89 25.89
C ASP A 33 -13.47 1.68 24.59
N LEU A 34 -12.62 1.41 23.59
CA LEU A 34 -12.65 2.15 22.32
C LEU A 34 -14.00 2.00 21.62
N LEU A 35 -14.61 0.81 21.62
CA LEU A 35 -15.88 0.62 20.92
C LEU A 35 -17.01 1.39 21.60
N ASP A 36 -17.03 1.46 22.94
CA ASP A 36 -18.02 2.25 23.66
C ASP A 36 -17.90 3.74 23.39
N ILE A 37 -16.66 4.25 23.26
CA ILE A 37 -16.39 5.64 22.89
C ILE A 37 -16.88 5.96 21.48
N LEU A 38 -16.73 5.02 20.54
CA LEU A 38 -17.12 5.22 19.13
C LEU A 38 -18.59 4.91 18.86
N LYS A 39 -19.30 4.27 19.81
CA LYS A 39 -20.61 3.66 19.61
C LYS A 39 -21.71 4.62 19.16
N ASP A 40 -21.67 5.89 19.57
CA ASP A 40 -22.68 6.87 19.18
C ASP A 40 -22.43 7.47 17.78
N GLY A 41 -21.28 7.16 17.17
CA GLY A 41 -20.86 7.62 15.85
C GLY A 41 -20.37 9.07 15.78
N SER A 42 -20.41 9.83 16.89
CA SER A 42 -20.06 11.25 16.90
C SER A 42 -18.57 11.48 16.64
N VAL A 43 -17.71 10.77 17.38
CA VAL A 43 -16.25 10.79 17.24
C VAL A 43 -15.84 10.39 15.82
N LEU A 44 -16.51 9.39 15.24
CA LEU A 44 -16.25 8.94 13.88
C LEU A 44 -16.57 10.02 12.84
N CYS A 45 -17.71 10.70 12.98
CA CYS A 45 -18.06 11.81 12.10
C CYS A 45 -17.07 12.97 12.24
N ASP A 46 -16.71 13.37 13.47
CA ASP A 46 -15.71 14.41 13.73
C ASP A 46 -14.36 14.06 13.07
N LEU A 47 -13.92 12.81 13.20
CA LEU A 47 -12.68 12.31 12.59
C LEU A 47 -12.73 12.44 11.07
N SER A 48 -13.80 11.96 10.44
CA SER A 48 -13.95 12.03 8.98
C SER A 48 -14.07 13.46 8.43
N ASN A 49 -14.65 14.38 9.21
CA ASN A 49 -14.74 15.79 8.89
C ASN A 49 -13.38 16.49 9.00
N LYS A 50 -12.55 16.06 9.95
CA LYS A 50 -11.18 16.55 10.11
C LYS A 50 -10.27 16.08 8.97
N ILE A 51 -10.41 14.83 8.55
CA ILE A 51 -9.65 14.25 7.43
C ILE A 51 -10.02 14.92 6.10
N MET A 52 -11.31 15.17 5.88
CA MET A 52 -11.85 15.63 4.59
C MET A 52 -12.82 16.80 4.80
N PRO A 53 -12.29 18.02 5.02
CA PRO A 53 -13.07 19.19 5.44
C PRO A 53 -13.96 19.79 4.35
N GLU A 54 -13.73 19.49 3.07
CA GLU A 54 -14.46 20.05 1.93
C GLU A 54 -15.89 19.52 1.78
N SER A 55 -16.23 18.42 2.45
CA SER A 55 -17.57 17.82 2.40
C SER A 55 -17.99 17.32 3.79
N PRO A 56 -18.25 18.22 4.75
CA PRO A 56 -18.50 17.82 6.13
C PRO A 56 -19.84 17.08 6.26
N VAL A 57 -19.83 16.03 7.07
CA VAL A 57 -21.01 15.31 7.52
C VAL A 57 -21.69 16.11 8.63
N ALA A 58 -22.94 16.48 8.41
CA ALA A 58 -23.79 17.05 9.44
C ALA A 58 -24.46 15.93 10.26
N TYR A 59 -24.35 16.03 11.58
CA TYR A 59 -24.96 15.09 12.51
C TYR A 59 -25.28 15.78 13.84
N LYS A 60 -26.15 15.17 14.65
CA LYS A 60 -26.49 15.69 15.99
C LYS A 60 -25.62 14.99 17.03
N LYS A 61 -25.01 15.75 17.93
CA LYS A 61 -24.22 15.20 19.04
C LYS A 61 -25.12 14.63 20.15
N ASN A 62 -24.58 13.75 21.00
CA ASN A 62 -25.21 13.24 22.23
C ASN A 62 -26.61 12.61 22.03
N GLN A 63 -26.83 11.92 20.90
CA GLN A 63 -28.10 11.24 20.66
C GLN A 63 -28.19 9.97 21.52
N LYS A 64 -29.30 9.82 22.24
CA LYS A 64 -29.56 8.63 23.08
C LYS A 64 -30.37 7.54 22.36
N MET A 65 -31.04 7.90 21.28
CA MET A 65 -31.89 6.95 20.56
C MET A 65 -31.02 6.08 19.63
N PRO A 66 -31.14 4.74 19.70
CA PRO A 66 -30.39 3.81 18.86
C PRO A 66 -30.41 4.17 17.37
N PHE A 67 -31.58 4.51 16.86
CA PHE A 67 -31.77 4.87 15.45
C PHE A 67 -30.87 6.02 15.00
N PHE A 68 -30.76 7.10 15.79
CA PHE A 68 -29.91 8.24 15.43
C PHE A 68 -28.42 7.93 15.54
N GLN A 69 -28.01 7.08 16.49
CA GLN A 69 -26.62 6.64 16.62
C GLN A 69 -26.22 5.78 15.40
N MET A 70 -27.07 4.83 15.03
CA MET A 70 -26.87 3.98 13.84
C MET A 70 -26.83 4.80 12.55
N GLU A 71 -27.75 5.76 12.37
CA GLU A 71 -27.74 6.68 11.22
C GLU A 71 -26.45 7.52 11.18
N THR A 72 -25.94 7.95 12.34
CA THR A 72 -24.69 8.71 12.43
C THR A 72 -23.48 7.86 12.01
N ILE A 73 -23.42 6.61 12.46
CA ILE A 73 -22.40 5.65 11.99
C ILE A 73 -22.49 5.46 10.48
N GLU A 74 -23.69 5.28 9.91
CA GLU A 74 -23.87 5.13 8.46
C GLU A 74 -23.36 6.35 7.66
N LYS A 75 -23.54 7.57 8.19
CA LYS A 75 -22.99 8.78 7.56
C LYS A 75 -21.46 8.77 7.53
N PHE A 76 -20.83 8.35 8.63
CA PHE A 76 -19.38 8.13 8.66
C PHE A 76 -18.95 7.09 7.61
N LEU A 77 -19.63 5.95 7.52
CA LEU A 77 -19.28 4.89 6.55
C LEU A 77 -19.34 5.40 5.11
N LYS A 78 -20.37 6.17 4.75
CA LYS A 78 -20.50 6.83 3.44
C LYS A 78 -19.37 7.82 3.19
N LYS A 79 -18.95 8.57 4.22
CA LYS A 79 -17.83 9.52 4.12
C LYS A 79 -16.49 8.81 3.97
N ALA A 80 -16.27 7.69 4.66
CA ALA A 80 -15.07 6.88 4.51
C ALA A 80 -14.91 6.30 3.09
N GLN A 81 -16.01 5.92 2.45
CA GLN A 81 -15.99 5.54 1.03
C GLN A 81 -15.57 6.70 0.12
N LYS A 82 -16.02 7.94 0.40
CA LYS A 82 -15.58 9.13 -0.34
C LYS A 82 -14.09 9.45 -0.14
N ILE A 83 -13.55 9.18 1.05
CA ILE A 83 -12.10 9.25 1.33
C ILE A 83 -11.33 8.20 0.52
N GLY A 84 -12.01 7.18 -0.03
CA GLY A 84 -11.42 6.15 -0.88
C GLY A 84 -11.20 4.81 -0.18
N VAL A 85 -11.70 4.65 1.05
CA VAL A 85 -11.61 3.37 1.74
C VAL A 85 -12.54 2.35 1.07
N PRO A 86 -12.04 1.18 0.64
CA PRO A 86 -12.86 0.15 0.03
C PRO A 86 -13.95 -0.38 0.97
N ALA A 87 -15.14 -0.65 0.43
CA ALA A 87 -16.28 -1.12 1.22
C ALA A 87 -16.02 -2.48 1.92
N ASN A 88 -15.18 -3.35 1.34
CA ASN A 88 -14.78 -4.63 1.92
C ASN A 88 -13.79 -4.50 3.08
N GLU A 89 -13.11 -3.35 3.21
CA GLU A 89 -12.25 -3.06 4.36
C GLU A 89 -13.01 -2.32 5.48
N MET A 90 -14.19 -1.80 5.17
CA MET A 90 -15.01 -1.04 6.11
C MET A 90 -15.94 -1.96 6.90
N PHE A 91 -16.23 -1.59 8.16
CA PHE A 91 -17.20 -2.28 9.01
C PHE A 91 -18.64 -1.86 8.69
N SER A 92 -19.60 -2.65 9.16
CA SER A 92 -21.02 -2.29 9.12
C SER A 92 -21.47 -1.66 10.44
N THR A 93 -22.58 -0.93 10.41
CA THR A 93 -23.15 -0.27 11.61
C THR A 93 -23.36 -1.24 12.77
N ILE A 94 -23.79 -2.48 12.49
CA ILE A 94 -24.05 -3.51 13.49
C ILE A 94 -22.75 -3.99 14.14
N ASP A 95 -21.66 -4.08 13.37
CA ASP A 95 -20.36 -4.54 13.86
C ASP A 95 -19.84 -3.67 15.00
N LEU A 96 -20.07 -2.35 14.91
CA LEU A 96 -19.74 -1.39 15.96
C LEU A 96 -20.85 -1.30 17.02
N TYR A 97 -22.09 -1.00 16.61
CA TYR A 97 -23.17 -0.63 17.53
C TYR A 97 -23.53 -1.77 18.50
N GLU A 98 -23.63 -2.99 17.99
CA GLU A 98 -23.92 -4.20 18.77
C GLU A 98 -22.64 -4.96 19.17
N LYS A 99 -21.46 -4.44 18.81
CA LYS A 99 -20.17 -5.13 18.97
C LYS A 99 -20.16 -6.53 18.33
N LYS A 100 -20.86 -6.70 17.20
CA LYS A 100 -20.98 -7.99 16.50
C LYS A 100 -19.65 -8.46 15.91
N ASP A 101 -18.85 -7.54 15.38
CA ASP A 101 -17.49 -7.83 14.90
C ASP A 101 -16.53 -6.65 15.17
N PRO A 102 -15.99 -6.56 16.40
CA PRO A 102 -14.98 -5.55 16.75
C PRO A 102 -13.73 -5.59 15.87
N THR A 103 -13.37 -6.78 15.39
CA THR A 103 -12.14 -6.96 14.59
C THR A 103 -12.27 -6.25 13.25
N GLN A 104 -13.46 -6.29 12.64
CA GLN A 104 -13.74 -5.55 11.42
C GLN A 104 -13.73 -4.04 11.66
N VAL A 105 -14.20 -3.56 12.82
CA VAL A 105 -14.14 -2.14 13.19
C VAL A 105 -12.69 -1.64 13.24
N TYR A 106 -11.83 -2.36 13.98
CA TYR A 106 -10.41 -2.01 14.09
C TYR A 106 -9.70 -2.07 12.73
N THR A 107 -9.99 -3.09 11.92
CA THR A 107 -9.46 -3.20 10.56
C THR A 107 -9.84 -1.99 9.71
N GLY A 108 -11.12 -1.58 9.73
CA GLY A 108 -11.61 -0.43 8.97
C GLY A 108 -10.99 0.91 9.41
N LEU A 109 -10.72 1.09 10.70
CA LEU A 109 -10.03 2.28 11.23
C LEU A 109 -8.56 2.32 10.80
N ILE A 110 -7.86 1.19 10.83
CA ILE A 110 -6.48 1.09 10.30
C ILE A 110 -6.47 1.39 8.80
N SER A 111 -7.43 0.86 8.03
CA SER A 111 -7.63 1.21 6.62
C SER A 111 -7.83 2.69 6.43
N LEU A 112 -8.75 3.31 7.19
CA LEU A 112 -8.99 4.74 7.12
C LEU A 112 -7.71 5.54 7.33
N SER A 113 -6.85 5.18 8.30
CA SER A 113 -5.58 5.90 8.52
C SER A 113 -4.67 5.92 7.28
N ARG A 114 -4.57 4.78 6.58
CA ARG A 114 -3.75 4.65 5.36
C ARG A 114 -4.29 5.49 4.22
N TYR A 115 -5.62 5.53 4.03
CA TYR A 115 -6.23 6.36 2.99
C TYR A 115 -6.23 7.84 3.36
N SER A 116 -6.34 8.17 4.64
CA SER A 116 -6.26 9.56 5.11
C SER A 116 -4.88 10.16 4.83
N ASN A 117 -3.81 9.41 5.07
CA ASN A 117 -2.45 9.83 4.75
C ASN A 117 -2.25 10.07 3.24
N LYS A 118 -2.88 9.27 2.37
CA LYS A 118 -2.84 9.50 0.91
C LYS A 118 -3.52 10.80 0.47
N LEU A 119 -4.50 11.28 1.23
CA LEU A 119 -5.16 12.56 0.96
C LEU A 119 -4.35 13.73 1.53
N ASN A 120 -3.77 13.53 2.71
CA ASN A 120 -2.94 14.51 3.38
C ASN A 120 -1.78 13.82 4.12
N ASP A 121 -0.56 14.04 3.62
CA ASP A 121 0.67 13.44 4.15
C ASP A 121 0.94 13.80 5.63
N ASP A 122 0.35 14.89 6.13
CA ASP A 122 0.46 15.31 7.53
C ASP A 122 -0.32 14.41 8.50
N ILE A 123 -1.31 13.64 8.00
CA ILE A 123 -2.07 12.70 8.82
C ILE A 123 -1.24 11.43 8.98
N PRO A 124 -0.85 11.03 10.21
CA PRO A 124 -0.08 9.80 10.41
C PRO A 124 -0.90 8.55 10.05
N THR A 125 -0.21 7.43 9.86
CA THR A 125 -0.82 6.10 9.66
C THR A 125 -0.66 5.26 10.92
N ILE A 126 -1.59 4.34 11.18
CA ILE A 126 -1.46 3.32 12.25
C ILE A 126 -0.52 2.20 11.77
N GLY A 127 0.38 1.75 12.66
CA GLY A 127 1.39 0.73 12.35
C GLY A 127 2.71 1.32 11.81
N PRO A 128 3.74 0.46 11.61
CA PRO A 128 5.04 0.91 11.15
C PRO A 128 4.87 1.63 9.81
N LYS A 129 5.30 2.89 9.76
CA LYS A 129 5.39 3.67 8.53
C LYS A 129 6.26 2.84 7.59
N LEU A 130 5.65 2.13 6.64
CA LEU A 130 6.40 1.54 5.55
C LEU A 130 7.02 2.74 4.87
N VAL A 131 8.31 2.94 5.13
CA VAL A 131 9.12 3.88 4.39
C VAL A 131 9.01 3.35 2.97
N GLU A 132 8.13 3.94 2.17
CA GLU A 132 8.20 3.76 0.73
C GLU A 132 9.66 4.07 0.42
N LYS A 133 10.40 3.07 -0.07
CA LYS A 133 11.63 3.35 -0.77
C LYS A 133 11.19 4.27 -1.89
N LYS A 134 11.31 5.59 -1.68
CA LYS A 134 11.43 6.54 -2.76
C LYS A 134 12.49 5.92 -3.64
N VAL A 135 12.11 5.42 -4.81
CA VAL A 135 13.05 5.19 -5.88
C VAL A 135 13.53 6.59 -6.23
N SER A 136 14.51 7.06 -5.44
CA SER A 136 15.29 8.22 -5.78
C SER A 136 16.04 7.79 -7.03
N ASN A 137 15.51 8.19 -8.19
CA ASN A 137 16.30 8.33 -9.38
C ASN A 137 17.31 9.46 -9.11
N SER A 138 18.33 9.14 -8.31
CA SER A 138 19.58 9.87 -8.27
C SER A 138 20.56 9.06 -9.12
N PRO A 139 21.29 9.68 -10.06
CA PRO A 139 22.17 8.98 -10.98
C PRO A 139 23.41 8.49 -10.23
N HIS A 140 23.28 7.38 -9.52
CA HIS A 140 24.43 6.65 -9.01
C HIS A 140 25.08 5.90 -10.16
N LYS A 141 26.27 6.38 -10.54
CA LYS A 141 27.24 5.76 -11.45
C LYS A 141 27.21 4.22 -11.32
N ALA A 142 26.87 3.56 -12.42
CA ALA A 142 26.96 2.12 -12.55
C ALA A 142 28.42 1.69 -12.36
N LYS A 143 28.69 0.90 -11.31
CA LYS A 143 29.89 0.07 -11.24
C LYS A 143 29.64 -1.12 -12.16
N THR A 144 30.32 -1.14 -13.30
CA THR A 144 30.32 -2.26 -14.24
C THR A 144 31.14 -3.41 -13.66
N ASN A 145 30.51 -4.58 -13.49
CA ASN A 145 31.23 -5.83 -13.26
C ASN A 145 32.04 -6.16 -14.52
N ASP A 146 33.35 -6.02 -14.44
CA ASP A 146 34.32 -6.37 -15.48
C ASP A 146 34.52 -7.89 -15.46
N TYR A 147 33.89 -8.60 -16.39
CA TYR A 147 34.18 -10.03 -16.61
C TYR A 147 35.49 -10.13 -17.38
N VAL A 148 36.57 -10.46 -16.67
CA VAL A 148 37.89 -10.70 -17.24
C VAL A 148 37.92 -12.08 -17.91
N TYR A 149 37.92 -12.11 -19.24
CA TYR A 149 38.15 -13.32 -20.01
C TYR A 149 39.64 -13.71 -19.96
N THR A 150 39.90 -15.02 -19.92
CA THR A 150 41.26 -15.55 -19.95
C THR A 150 41.88 -15.41 -21.35
N SER A 151 43.21 -15.38 -21.44
CA SER A 151 43.93 -15.29 -22.71
C SER A 151 43.61 -16.43 -23.69
N ALA A 152 43.20 -17.60 -23.18
CA ALA A 152 42.72 -18.73 -23.97
C ALA A 152 41.37 -18.44 -24.64
N GLU A 153 40.46 -17.75 -23.96
CA GLU A 153 39.14 -17.40 -24.49
C GLU A 153 39.21 -16.32 -25.57
N TYR A 154 40.10 -15.34 -25.43
CA TYR A 154 40.33 -14.31 -26.46
C TYR A 154 40.76 -14.89 -27.81
N SER A 155 41.59 -15.94 -27.78
CA SER A 155 42.10 -16.60 -28.99
C SER A 155 40.99 -17.40 -29.70
N TYR A 156 40.10 -18.03 -28.95
CA TYR A 156 38.95 -18.77 -29.50
C TYR A 156 37.95 -17.83 -30.19
N ILE A 157 37.67 -16.68 -29.59
CA ILE A 157 36.70 -15.70 -30.12
C ILE A 157 37.25 -14.98 -31.37
N GLN A 158 38.56 -14.74 -31.45
CA GLN A 158 39.18 -14.14 -32.65
C GLN A 158 39.30 -15.12 -33.83
N ALA A 159 39.49 -16.43 -33.58
CA ALA A 159 39.59 -17.43 -34.63
C ALA A 159 38.30 -17.59 -35.47
N HIS A 160 37.13 -17.27 -34.91
CA HIS A 160 35.85 -17.38 -35.61
C HIS A 160 35.47 -16.14 -36.43
N LYS A 161 36.33 -15.11 -36.51
CA LYS A 161 36.05 -13.86 -37.23
C LYS A 161 37.12 -13.51 -38.26
N GLN A 162 37.60 -14.47 -39.04
CA GLN A 162 38.31 -14.22 -40.31
C GLN A 162 38.38 -15.50 -41.13
N GLY A 163 37.70 -15.56 -42.28
CA GLY A 163 37.88 -16.69 -43.21
C GLY A 163 36.78 -16.99 -44.23
N ARG A 164 36.29 -16.00 -45.00
CA ARG A 164 35.85 -16.27 -46.39
C ARG A 164 36.59 -15.35 -47.37
N GLY A 165 37.91 -15.49 -47.36
CA GLY A 165 38.76 -15.33 -48.54
C GLY A 165 39.41 -16.68 -48.79
N HIS A 166 38.94 -17.43 -49.78
CA HIS A 166 39.49 -18.74 -50.12
C HIS A 166 40.67 -18.59 -51.08
N ARG A 167 41.63 -19.49 -50.91
CA ARG A 167 43.02 -19.45 -51.39
C ARG A 167 43.15 -19.84 -52.86
N VAL A 168 44.24 -19.34 -53.46
CA VAL A 168 45.01 -19.91 -54.59
C VAL A 168 45.38 -21.39 -54.32
N ALA A 169 45.71 -22.30 -55.26
CA ALA A 169 46.38 -22.21 -56.55
C ALA A 169 46.28 -23.54 -57.36
N SER A 170 46.55 -23.48 -58.68
CA SER A 170 47.18 -24.47 -59.60
C SER A 170 46.59 -25.90 -59.71
N GLY A 171 46.40 -26.54 -60.87
CA GLY A 171 46.75 -26.27 -62.27
C GLY A 171 46.48 -27.54 -63.12
N GLY A 172 46.51 -27.40 -64.45
CA GLY A 172 46.43 -28.50 -65.46
C GLY A 172 45.30 -28.29 -66.48
N SER A 173 45.56 -27.62 -67.61
CA SER A 173 45.85 -28.20 -68.96
C SER A 173 44.53 -28.61 -69.68
N ASP A 174 44.17 -28.23 -70.91
CA ASP A 174 44.88 -27.87 -72.13
C ASP A 174 43.94 -27.06 -73.09
N ILE A 175 44.53 -26.14 -73.89
CA ILE A 175 44.44 -25.93 -75.36
C ILE A 175 43.01 -26.06 -75.99
N ILE A 176 42.44 -25.11 -76.74
CA ILE A 176 42.74 -24.76 -78.15
C ILE A 176 42.07 -23.42 -78.55
N ARG A 177 42.83 -22.59 -79.30
CA ARG A 177 42.51 -21.57 -80.35
C ARG A 177 41.03 -21.21 -80.57
N GLY A 178 40.64 -19.96 -80.83
CA GLY A 178 41.39 -18.84 -81.38
C GLY A 178 40.63 -18.28 -82.59
N ALA A 179 40.45 -16.96 -82.57
CA ALA A 179 40.28 -16.03 -83.69
C ALA A 179 39.05 -16.12 -84.60
N VAL A 180 38.51 -14.91 -84.82
CA VAL A 180 37.72 -14.39 -85.95
C VAL A 180 36.24 -14.73 -85.99
#